data_AF-A0A7J7TBG9-F1
#
_entry.id   AF-A0A7J7TBG9-F1
#
_cell.length_a   1.000
_cell.length_b   1.000
_cell.length_c   1.000
_cell.angle_alpha   90.00
_cell.angle_beta   90.00
_cell.angle_gamma   90.00
#
_symmetry.space_group_name_H-M   'P 1'
#
loop_
_entity.id
_entity.type
_entity.pdbx_description
1 polymer ?
#
loop_
_entity_poly.entity_id
_entity_poly.type
_entity_poly.pdbx_seq_one_letter_code
_entity_poly.pdbx_strand_id
1 'polypeptide(L)'
;MEERGLAPKFDTTFESARPTRTHMALVQLERVGLLRFLVSQNVDGLHVRSGFPRDKLAELHGNMFVEECVKCKTRYVRDAVVGSMGLKATGRLCTMAKARGLRACRGELRDTILDWEDALPERDLTLADEASRSGPAGTCRWPPSDVEAGWSSSIFSPPSTTARPTCASTAT
;
A
#
# COMPACT_ATOMS: atom_id res chain seq x y z
N MET A 1 -9.53 16.93 13.96
CA MET A 1 -8.41 16.89 14.95
C MET A 1 -7.53 18.13 14.76
N GLU A 2 -7.12 18.42 13.52
CA GLU A 2 -6.35 19.62 13.14
C GLU A 2 -7.12 20.94 13.32
N GLU A 3 -8.42 20.99 13.01
CA GLU A 3 -9.25 22.18 13.28
C GLU A 3 -9.31 22.59 14.76
N ARG A 4 -8.95 21.68 15.66
CA ARG A 4 -8.88 21.90 17.11
C ARG A 4 -7.44 22.11 17.61
N GLY A 5 -6.46 22.19 16.70
CA GLY A 5 -5.04 22.37 17.00
C GLY A 5 -4.40 21.20 17.76
N LEU A 6 -5.05 20.03 17.77
CA LEU A 6 -4.55 18.87 18.51
C LEU A 6 -3.60 18.07 17.61
N ALA A 7 -2.37 17.88 18.08
CA ALA A 7 -1.39 17.05 17.41
C ALA A 7 -1.79 15.56 17.52
N PRO A 8 -1.64 14.77 16.44
CA PRO A 8 -1.83 13.33 16.52
C PRO A 8 -0.80 12.73 17.47
N LYS A 9 -1.26 11.81 18.32
CA LYS A 9 -0.40 11.05 19.22
C LYS A 9 -0.02 9.73 18.56
N PHE A 10 1.27 9.41 18.57
CA PHE A 10 1.79 8.12 18.12
C PHE A 10 2.31 7.34 19.32
N ASP A 11 1.80 6.12 19.52
CA ASP A 11 2.24 5.24 20.61
C ASP A 11 3.41 4.32 20.17
N THR A 12 3.78 4.32 18.89
CA THR A 12 4.87 3.50 18.33
C THR A 12 5.53 4.21 17.14
N THR A 13 6.76 3.84 16.80
CA THR A 13 7.41 4.24 15.54
C THR A 13 7.03 3.26 14.41
N PHE A 14 7.27 3.64 13.16
CA PHE A 14 7.05 2.74 12.02
C PHE A 14 7.86 1.44 12.15
N GLU A 15 9.14 1.52 12.51
CA GLU A 15 10.04 0.36 12.65
C GLU A 15 9.61 -0.59 13.78
N SER A 16 9.10 -0.03 14.87
CA SER A 16 8.68 -0.81 16.06
C SER A 16 7.24 -1.32 15.96
N ALA A 17 6.41 -0.71 15.10
CA ALA A 17 5.04 -1.15 14.86
C ALA A 17 5.02 -2.61 14.38
N ARG A 18 4.13 -3.40 14.95
CA ARG A 18 3.92 -4.81 14.61
C ARG A 18 2.64 -4.99 13.80
N PRO A 19 2.61 -5.92 12.82
CA PRO A 19 1.38 -6.26 12.12
C PRO A 19 0.26 -6.61 13.10
N THR A 20 -0.92 -6.01 12.88
CA THR A 20 -2.10 -6.27 13.73
C THR A 20 -2.71 -7.64 13.41
N ARG A 21 -3.69 -8.07 14.22
CA ARG A 21 -4.46 -9.29 13.94
C ARG A 21 -5.10 -9.27 12.54
N THR A 22 -5.58 -8.11 12.08
CA THR A 22 -6.14 -7.96 10.73
C THR A 22 -5.09 -8.20 9.65
N HIS A 23 -3.89 -7.64 9.79
CA HIS A 23 -2.79 -7.90 8.84
C HIS A 23 -2.47 -9.40 8.75
N MET A 24 -2.41 -10.09 9.90
CA MET A 24 -2.14 -11.53 9.95
C MET A 24 -3.31 -12.36 9.40
N ALA A 25 -4.55 -11.92 9.60
CA ALA A 25 -5.72 -12.57 9.01
C ALA A 25 -5.71 -12.47 7.48
N LEU A 26 -5.35 -11.32 6.91
CA LEU A 26 -5.21 -11.13 5.46
C LEU A 26 -4.13 -12.04 4.86
N VAL A 27 -2.99 -12.20 5.55
CA VAL A 27 -1.95 -13.17 5.16
C VAL A 27 -2.52 -14.58 5.14
N GLN A 28 -3.30 -14.98 6.16
CA GLN A 28 -3.88 -16.31 6.20
C GLN A 28 -4.92 -16.52 5.10
N LEU A 29 -5.78 -15.52 4.82
CA LEU A 29 -6.77 -15.58 3.74
C LEU A 29 -6.11 -15.73 2.36
N GLU A 30 -4.99 -15.06 2.12
CA GLU A 30 -4.21 -15.21 0.89
C GLU A 30 -3.63 -16.64 0.80
N ARG A 31 -3.02 -17.14 1.87
CA ARG A 31 -2.41 -18.47 1.92
C ARG A 31 -3.38 -19.61 1.64
N VAL A 32 -4.64 -19.48 2.09
CA VAL A 32 -5.69 -20.48 1.84
C VAL A 32 -6.47 -20.22 0.54
N GLY A 33 -6.07 -19.23 -0.25
CA GLY A 33 -6.66 -18.93 -1.57
C GLY A 33 -8.01 -18.20 -1.53
N LEU A 34 -8.41 -17.65 -0.37
CA LEU A 34 -9.66 -16.88 -0.22
C LEU A 34 -9.48 -15.39 -0.55
N LEU A 35 -8.25 -14.88 -0.51
CA LEU A 35 -7.92 -13.52 -0.91
C LEU A 35 -7.06 -13.56 -2.18
N ARG A 36 -7.59 -13.00 -3.27
CA ARG A 36 -6.92 -12.95 -4.58
C ARG A 36 -5.86 -11.86 -4.65
N PHE A 37 -6.19 -10.68 -4.15
CA PHE A 37 -5.38 -9.47 -4.27
C PHE A 37 -5.71 -8.51 -3.13
N LEU A 38 -4.73 -7.73 -2.69
CA LEU A 38 -4.87 -6.71 -1.66
C LEU A 38 -4.49 -5.34 -2.22
N VAL A 39 -5.39 -4.37 -2.09
CA VAL A 39 -5.14 -2.97 -2.43
C VAL A 39 -5.05 -2.20 -1.11
N SER A 40 -3.97 -1.45 -0.92
CA SER A 40 -3.75 -0.68 0.31
C SER A 40 -3.35 0.76 0.01
N GLN A 41 -3.90 1.68 0.81
CA GLN A 41 -3.52 3.10 0.85
C GLN A 41 -2.52 3.39 1.97
N ASN A 42 -2.26 2.41 2.84
CA ASN A 42 -1.38 2.60 3.98
C ASN A 42 0.07 2.68 3.54
N VAL A 43 0.80 3.66 4.05
CA VAL A 43 2.24 3.82 3.82
C VAL A 43 3.12 3.16 4.89
N ASP A 44 2.51 2.62 5.96
CA ASP A 44 3.18 2.08 7.15
C ASP A 44 4.06 0.82 6.89
N GLY A 45 3.91 0.19 5.72
CA GLY A 45 4.66 -1.00 5.31
C GLY A 45 4.34 -2.29 6.07
N LEU A 46 3.29 -2.31 6.90
CA LEU A 46 2.95 -3.45 7.75
C LEU A 46 2.43 -4.66 6.96
N HIS A 47 1.84 -4.47 5.78
CA HIS A 47 1.48 -5.59 4.90
C HIS A 47 2.72 -6.34 4.38
N VAL A 48 3.74 -5.62 3.91
CA VAL A 48 4.99 -6.25 3.47
C VAL A 48 5.69 -6.92 4.66
N ARG A 49 5.77 -6.23 5.80
CA ARG A 49 6.42 -6.73 7.01
C ARG A 49 5.66 -7.86 7.71
N SER A 50 4.38 -8.07 7.44
CA SER A 50 3.63 -9.26 7.88
C SER A 50 3.94 -10.52 7.07
N GLY A 51 4.69 -10.37 5.96
CA GLY A 51 4.98 -11.44 5.02
C GLY A 51 3.89 -11.64 3.97
N PHE A 52 3.04 -10.63 3.74
CA PHE A 52 2.07 -10.67 2.63
C PHE A 52 2.82 -10.62 1.27
N PRO A 53 2.45 -11.45 0.29
CA PRO A 53 3.15 -11.51 -0.99
C PRO A 53 2.99 -10.23 -1.83
N ARG A 54 4.12 -9.65 -2.25
CA ARG A 54 4.17 -8.35 -2.96
C ARG A 54 3.61 -8.40 -4.39
N ASP A 55 3.58 -9.57 -5.01
CA ASP A 55 2.97 -9.80 -6.32
C ASP A 55 1.43 -9.80 -6.27
N LYS A 56 0.85 -9.89 -5.07
CA LYS A 56 -0.59 -9.80 -4.81
C LYS A 56 -1.01 -8.55 -4.04
N LEU A 57 -0.12 -7.55 -3.96
CA LEU A 57 -0.31 -6.30 -3.21
C LEU A 57 -0.11 -5.10 -4.14
N ALA A 58 -1.03 -4.15 -4.10
CA ALA A 58 -0.86 -2.80 -4.64
C ALA A 58 -0.77 -1.79 -3.48
N GLU A 59 0.35 -1.07 -3.41
CA GLU A 59 0.60 -0.01 -2.42
C GLU A 59 0.40 1.35 -3.11
N LEU A 60 -0.85 1.85 -3.13
CA LEU A 60 -1.23 2.97 -3.99
C LEU A 60 -0.55 4.29 -3.60
N HIS A 61 -0.27 4.51 -2.31
CA HIS A 61 0.37 5.74 -1.82
C HIS A 61 1.85 5.54 -1.47
N GLY A 62 2.43 4.41 -1.86
CA GLY A 62 3.80 4.04 -1.53
C GLY A 62 3.96 3.38 -0.17
N ASN A 63 5.21 3.28 0.26
CA ASN A 63 5.59 2.60 1.51
C ASN A 63 6.84 3.28 2.10
N MET A 64 6.79 3.61 3.39
CA MET A 64 7.84 4.34 4.12
C MET A 64 9.20 3.62 4.10
N PHE A 65 9.22 2.32 3.83
CA PHE A 65 10.40 1.45 3.79
C PHE A 65 10.88 1.18 2.36
N VAL A 66 10.21 1.71 1.33
CA VAL A 66 10.49 1.40 -0.07
C VAL A 66 11.00 2.63 -0.80
N GLU A 67 12.15 2.45 -1.47
CA GLU A 67 12.69 3.41 -2.43
C GLU A 67 12.83 2.77 -3.81
N GLU A 68 12.65 3.57 -4.86
CA GLU A 68 12.64 3.13 -6.24
C GLU A 68 13.72 3.85 -7.05
N CYS A 69 14.41 3.09 -7.92
CA CYS A 69 15.35 3.68 -8.86
C CYS A 69 14.65 4.40 -10.01
N VAL A 70 14.94 5.69 -10.20
CA VAL A 70 14.36 6.48 -11.31
C VAL A 70 14.72 5.97 -12.70
N LYS A 71 15.85 5.26 -12.85
CA LYS A 71 16.36 4.77 -14.14
C LYS A 71 15.81 3.40 -14.53
N CYS A 72 15.77 2.46 -13.60
CA CYS A 72 15.47 1.06 -13.89
C CYS A 72 14.25 0.53 -13.14
N LYS A 73 13.59 1.37 -12.34
CA LYS A 73 12.35 1.08 -11.61
C LYS A 73 12.47 -0.07 -10.60
N THR A 74 13.69 -0.52 -10.30
CA THR A 74 13.93 -1.49 -9.22
C THR A 74 13.61 -0.85 -7.88
N ARG A 75 12.73 -1.52 -7.12
CA ARG A 75 12.35 -1.17 -5.75
C ARG A 75 13.22 -1.90 -4.74
N TYR A 76 13.65 -1.19 -3.71
CA TYR A 76 14.40 -1.71 -2.57
C TYR A 76 13.54 -1.59 -1.32
N VAL A 77 13.32 -2.70 -0.62
CA VAL A 77 12.72 -2.69 0.71
C VAL A 77 13.84 -2.56 1.73
N ARG A 78 13.71 -1.63 2.67
CA ARG A 78 14.70 -1.34 3.72
C ARG A 78 14.18 -1.78 5.08
N ASP A 79 15.09 -1.99 6.02
CA ASP A 79 14.76 -2.35 7.40
C ASP A 79 14.35 -1.14 8.25
N ALA A 80 14.66 0.07 7.79
CA ALA A 80 14.30 1.34 8.40
C ALA A 80 13.60 2.26 7.37
N VAL A 81 12.90 3.28 7.85
CA VAL A 81 12.25 4.24 6.94
C VAL A 81 13.28 4.93 6.05
N VAL A 82 12.88 5.19 4.80
CA VAL A 82 13.76 5.72 3.74
C VAL A 82 14.27 7.13 4.05
N GLY A 83 13.52 7.90 4.84
CA GLY A 83 13.93 9.19 5.40
C GLY A 83 13.50 10.43 4.59
N SER A 84 12.68 10.25 3.54
CA SER A 84 12.09 11.34 2.74
C SER A 84 10.65 11.00 2.33
N MET A 85 9.90 12.03 1.89
CA MET A 85 8.53 11.91 1.39
C MET A 85 8.29 12.90 0.23
N GLY A 86 7.40 12.56 -0.69
CA GLY A 86 7.07 13.35 -1.87
C GLY A 86 7.98 13.04 -3.06
N LEU A 87 8.28 11.75 -3.28
CA LEU A 87 9.11 11.27 -4.38
C LEU A 87 10.49 11.95 -4.47
N LYS A 88 11.13 12.17 -3.31
CA LYS A 88 12.40 12.89 -3.19
C LYS A 88 13.58 11.95 -3.22
N ALA A 89 14.73 12.48 -3.63
CA ALA A 89 15.99 11.76 -3.64
C ALA A 89 16.39 11.34 -2.21
N THR A 90 16.75 10.08 -2.04
CA THR A 90 17.09 9.50 -0.72
C THR A 90 18.57 9.58 -0.40
N GLY A 91 19.38 10.09 -1.34
CA GLY A 91 20.84 10.12 -1.28
C GLY A 91 21.52 8.79 -1.64
N ARG A 92 20.76 7.71 -1.85
CA ARG A 92 21.30 6.39 -2.24
C ARG A 92 21.27 6.18 -3.75
N LEU A 93 22.10 5.25 -4.23
CA LEU A 93 22.20 4.88 -5.64
C LEU A 93 21.83 3.42 -5.86
N CYS A 94 21.20 3.15 -6.99
CA CYS A 94 20.81 1.82 -7.42
C CYS A 94 22.03 0.92 -7.68
N THR A 95 22.00 -0.27 -7.11
CA THR A 95 23.06 -1.28 -7.19
C THR A 95 22.80 -2.37 -8.21
N MET A 96 21.63 -2.39 -8.86
CA MET A 96 21.30 -3.39 -9.88
C MET A 96 22.33 -3.47 -10.99
N ALA A 97 22.80 -4.68 -11.27
CA ALA A 97 23.67 -4.96 -12.40
C ALA A 97 22.90 -4.78 -13.71
N LYS A 98 23.53 -4.17 -14.72
CA LYS A 98 22.94 -4.12 -16.07
C LYS A 98 23.13 -5.48 -16.75
N ALA A 99 22.19 -5.86 -17.63
CA ALA A 99 22.02 -7.20 -18.20
C ALA A 99 23.15 -7.75 -19.10
N ARG A 100 24.40 -7.27 -18.99
CA ARG A 100 25.58 -7.78 -19.72
C ARG A 100 26.88 -7.70 -18.90
N GLY A 101 26.81 -7.73 -17.57
CA GLY A 101 28.00 -7.62 -16.70
C GLY A 101 28.68 -6.25 -16.70
N LEU A 102 28.05 -5.24 -17.33
CA LEU A 102 28.50 -3.85 -17.27
C LEU A 102 28.13 -3.22 -15.92
N ARG A 103 28.86 -2.14 -15.57
CA ARG A 103 28.71 -1.31 -14.36
C ARG A 103 27.26 -1.23 -13.85
N ALA A 104 27.11 -1.25 -12.52
CA ALA A 104 25.82 -1.08 -11.83
C ALA A 104 25.04 0.14 -12.34
N CYS A 105 23.70 0.08 -12.23
CA CYS A 105 22.77 1.08 -12.73
C CYS A 105 23.13 2.50 -12.26
N ARG A 106 23.42 2.67 -10.96
CA ARG A 106 23.77 3.95 -10.32
C ARG A 106 22.75 5.06 -10.64
N GLY A 107 21.49 4.70 -10.83
CA GLY A 107 20.40 5.68 -10.83
C GLY A 107 20.11 6.15 -9.41
N GLU A 108 19.71 7.41 -9.28
CA GLU A 108 19.18 7.95 -8.03
C GLU A 108 18.01 7.08 -7.52
N LEU A 109 17.99 6.83 -6.22
CA LEU A 109 16.85 6.24 -5.54
C LEU A 109 15.99 7.36 -4.97
N ARG A 110 14.67 7.22 -5.13
CA ARG A 110 13.67 8.12 -4.57
C ARG A 110 12.72 7.37 -3.64
N ASP A 111 12.19 8.03 -2.62
CA ASP A 111 11.10 7.44 -1.85
C ASP A 111 9.85 7.24 -2.73
N THR A 112 8.90 6.46 -2.22
CA THR A 112 7.67 6.13 -2.94
C THR A 112 6.45 6.85 -2.39
N ILE A 113 6.62 7.72 -1.38
CA ILE A 113 5.51 8.40 -0.73
C ILE A 113 5.04 9.54 -1.64
N LEU A 114 3.77 9.51 -1.99
CA LEU A 114 3.14 10.54 -2.80
C LEU A 114 2.87 11.79 -1.97
N ASP A 115 3.11 12.96 -2.54
CA ASP A 115 2.54 14.24 -2.09
C ASP A 115 1.15 14.45 -2.74
N TRP A 116 0.45 15.51 -2.36
CA TRP A 116 -0.94 15.76 -2.78
C TRP A 116 -1.16 15.81 -4.30
N GLU A 117 -0.18 16.29 -5.05
CA GLU A 117 -0.27 16.50 -6.50
C GLU A 117 0.33 15.34 -7.31
N ASP A 118 0.91 14.34 -6.63
CA ASP A 118 1.55 13.23 -7.31
C ASP A 118 0.52 12.23 -7.85
N ALA A 119 0.77 11.74 -9.06
CA ALA A 119 -0.04 10.68 -9.64
C ALA A 119 0.23 9.32 -8.97
N LEU A 120 -0.83 8.50 -8.85
CA LEU A 120 -0.71 7.12 -8.39
C LEU A 120 0.26 6.30 -9.26
N PRO A 121 1.03 5.36 -8.68
CA PRO A 121 1.93 4.49 -9.42
C PRO A 121 1.18 3.60 -10.42
N GLU A 122 1.39 3.85 -11.71
CA GLU A 122 0.68 3.19 -12.82
C GLU A 122 0.61 1.67 -12.67
N ARG A 123 1.74 1.01 -12.38
CA ARG A 123 1.79 -0.45 -12.18
C ARG A 123 0.80 -0.91 -11.09
N ASP A 124 0.83 -0.28 -9.93
CA ASP A 124 0.05 -0.71 -8.78
C ASP A 124 -1.43 -0.35 -8.97
N LEU A 125 -1.72 0.80 -9.60
CA LEU A 125 -3.07 1.21 -9.98
C LEU A 125 -3.70 0.26 -11.01
N THR A 126 -2.97 -0.13 -12.06
CA THR A 126 -3.46 -1.08 -13.07
C THR A 126 -3.78 -2.43 -12.43
N LEU A 127 -2.88 -2.97 -11.59
CA LEU A 127 -3.12 -4.23 -10.90
C LEU A 127 -4.33 -4.14 -9.95
N ALA A 128 -4.50 -3.01 -9.25
CA ALA A 128 -5.64 -2.77 -8.37
C ALA A 128 -6.96 -2.70 -9.14
N ASP A 129 -7.00 -2.00 -10.28
CA ASP A 129 -8.18 -1.88 -11.14
C ASP A 129 -8.56 -3.24 -11.75
N GLU A 130 -7.60 -3.97 -12.31
CA GLU A 130 -7.81 -5.33 -12.85
C GLU A 130 -8.35 -6.30 -11.79
N ALA A 131 -7.75 -6.30 -10.59
CA ALA A 131 -8.20 -7.14 -9.48
C ALA A 131 -9.62 -6.77 -9.02
N SER A 132 -9.95 -5.48 -9.00
CA SER A 132 -11.27 -4.98 -8.59
C SER A 132 -12.37 -5.29 -9.61
N ARG A 133 -12.04 -5.29 -10.91
CA ARG A 133 -12.99 -5.62 -11.99
C ARG A 133 -13.23 -7.11 -12.15
N SER A 134 -12.20 -7.93 -11.91
CA SER A 134 -12.23 -9.38 -12.12
C SER A 134 -12.81 -10.19 -10.96
N GLY A 135 -13.18 -9.54 -9.84
CA GLY A 135 -13.83 -10.19 -8.71
C GLY A 135 -15.26 -10.66 -9.02
N PRO A 136 -15.73 -11.78 -8.43
CA PRO A 136 -17.14 -12.18 -8.51
C PRO A 136 -18.04 -11.08 -7.91
N ALA A 137 -19.26 -10.94 -8.46
CA ALA A 137 -20.23 -9.96 -7.97
C ALA A 137 -20.42 -10.06 -6.44
N GLY A 138 -20.13 -8.97 -5.71
CA GLY A 138 -20.19 -8.93 -4.24
C GLY A 138 -18.88 -8.54 -3.53
N THR A 139 -17.78 -8.34 -4.26
CA THR A 139 -16.57 -7.69 -3.72
C THR A 139 -16.79 -6.18 -3.56
N CYS A 140 -16.30 -5.58 -2.47
CA CYS A 140 -16.25 -4.12 -2.31
C CYS A 140 -15.49 -3.53 -3.49
N ARG A 141 -16.20 -2.89 -4.43
CA ARG A 141 -15.59 -2.18 -5.54
C ARG A 141 -14.93 -0.92 -5.00
N TRP A 142 -13.67 -0.73 -5.38
CA TRP A 142 -13.05 0.58 -5.32
C TRP A 142 -13.89 1.57 -6.15
N PRO A 143 -14.27 2.74 -5.61
CA PRO A 143 -14.98 3.73 -6.41
C PRO A 143 -14.08 4.17 -7.58
N PRO A 144 -14.66 4.52 -8.76
CA PRO A 144 -13.89 5.06 -9.87
C PRO A 144 -13.10 6.30 -9.45
N SER A 145 -12.00 6.55 -10.17
CA SER A 145 -10.94 7.54 -9.93
C SER A 145 -11.38 9.00 -9.70
N ASP A 146 -12.65 9.32 -9.93
CA ASP A 146 -13.16 10.69 -9.98
C ASP A 146 -13.92 11.08 -8.70
N VAL A 147 -13.89 10.24 -7.66
CA VAL A 147 -14.50 10.54 -6.36
C VAL A 147 -13.40 10.70 -5.32
N GLU A 148 -13.23 11.93 -4.83
CA GLU A 148 -12.57 12.27 -3.56
C GLU A 148 -13.13 11.36 -2.46
N ALA A 149 -12.45 10.23 -2.26
CA ALA A 149 -12.90 9.17 -1.39
C ALA A 149 -12.52 9.54 0.05
N GLY A 150 -13.26 10.47 0.65
CA GLY A 150 -13.30 10.62 2.09
C GLY A 150 -13.92 9.36 2.70
N TRP A 151 -13.10 8.44 3.22
CA TRP A 151 -13.59 7.28 3.95
C TRP A 151 -13.05 7.24 5.38
N SER A 152 -14.01 7.36 6.29
CA SER A 152 -13.90 7.16 7.73
C SER A 152 -13.39 5.75 8.07
N SER A 153 -12.39 5.71 8.96
CA SER A 153 -11.84 4.51 9.56
C SER A 153 -12.87 3.80 10.45
N SER A 154 -13.75 2.97 9.87
CA SER A 154 -14.66 2.09 10.62
C SER A 154 -15.25 0.99 9.74
N ILE A 155 -14.53 -0.11 9.50
CA ILE A 155 -15.18 -1.39 9.15
C ILE A 155 -14.49 -2.51 9.90
N PHE A 156 -14.96 -2.77 11.12
CA PHE A 156 -15.26 -4.13 11.62
C PHE A 156 -16.05 -4.01 12.93
N SER A 157 -17.38 -4.00 12.84
CA SER A 157 -18.22 -4.48 13.95
C SER A 157 -18.53 -5.94 13.67
N PRO A 158 -18.36 -6.87 14.63
CA PRO A 158 -18.62 -8.28 14.39
C PRO A 158 -20.14 -8.52 14.40
N PRO A 159 -20.74 -9.17 13.40
CA PRO A 159 -22.06 -9.72 13.59
C PRO A 159 -21.94 -11.09 14.26
N SER A 160 -22.77 -11.28 15.28
CA SER A 160 -23.25 -12.57 15.71
C SER A 160 -23.62 -13.45 14.51
N THR A 161 -23.36 -14.74 14.69
CA THR A 161 -23.63 -15.88 13.81
C THR A 161 -24.78 -15.65 12.81
N THR A 162 -24.51 -15.98 11.55
CA THR A 162 -25.44 -16.00 10.39
C THR A 162 -25.94 -14.65 9.84
N ALA A 163 -25.06 -13.90 9.18
CA ALA A 163 -25.46 -12.99 8.10
C ALA A 163 -24.33 -12.86 7.06
N ARG A 164 -24.65 -13.07 5.78
CA ARG A 164 -23.74 -12.71 4.69
C ARG A 164 -23.60 -11.18 4.69
N PRO A 165 -22.39 -10.62 4.57
CA PRO A 165 -22.23 -9.17 4.49
C PRO A 165 -22.79 -8.69 3.16
N THR A 166 -23.91 -7.97 3.21
CA THR A 166 -24.44 -7.21 2.07
C THR A 166 -24.06 -5.75 2.24
N CYS A 167 -23.28 -5.20 1.30
CA CYS A 167 -22.94 -3.78 1.29
C CYS A 167 -24.15 -3.00 0.73
N ALA A 168 -24.70 -2.08 1.54
CA ALA A 168 -25.80 -1.21 1.12
C ALA A 168 -25.29 -0.18 0.10
N SER A 169 -25.95 -0.12 -1.06
CA SER A 169 -25.82 1.00 -1.99
C SER A 169 -26.84 2.04 -1.58
N THR A 170 -26.42 3.16 -1.00
CA THR A 170 -27.25 4.36 -0.93
C THR A 170 -26.66 5.37 -1.90
N ALA A 171 -27.18 5.34 -3.13
CA ALA A 171 -27.13 6.48 -4.03
C ALA A 171 -28.32 7.39 -3.70
N THR A 172 -28.09 8.70 -3.56
CA THR A 172 -29.12 9.72 -3.78
C THR A 172 -28.59 10.66 -4.84
#